data_AF-A0A1I2YVH7-F1
#
_entry.id   AF-A0A1I2YVH7-F1
#
_cell.length_a   1.000
_cell.length_b   1.000
_cell.length_c   1.000
_cell.angle_alpha   90.00
_cell.angle_beta   90.00
_cell.angle_gamma   90.00
#
_symmetry.space_group_name_H-M   'P 1'
#
loop_
_entity.id
_entity.type
_entity.pdbx_description
1 polymer ?
#
loop_
_entity_poly.entity_id
_entity_poly.type
_entity_poly.pdbx_seq_one_letter_code
_entity_poly.pdbx_strand_id
1 'polypeptide(L)'
;MLSINSLVKDAESKKLQPFIIKIDIEGFESELFSQNTEWIDRFPVLIIELHDWVRPKEKTSLTFLNAISKLDRDFVYVKENIFSISNKIGSPIST
;
A
#
# COMPACT_ATOMS: atom_id res chain seq x y z
N MET A 1 10.23 12.38 -12.52
CA MET A 1 10.65 11.14 -11.86
C MET A 1 9.38 10.32 -11.61
N LEU A 2 9.40 9.03 -11.92
CA LEU A 2 8.25 8.15 -11.75
C LEU A 2 8.08 7.79 -10.26
N SER A 3 6.85 7.87 -9.75
CA SER A 3 6.43 7.50 -8.39
C SER A 3 4.95 7.11 -8.37
N ILE A 4 4.50 6.42 -7.31
CA ILE A 4 3.07 6.10 -7.15
C ILE A 4 2.22 7.38 -7.16
N ASN A 5 2.67 8.44 -6.48
CA ASN A 5 1.95 9.72 -6.50
C ASN A 5 1.86 10.32 -7.91
N SER A 6 2.90 10.17 -8.74
CA SER A 6 2.82 10.61 -10.15
C SER A 6 1.84 9.77 -10.98
N LEU A 7 1.76 8.46 -10.72
CA LEU A 7 0.81 7.55 -11.39
C LEU A 7 -0.64 7.83 -10.97
N VAL A 8 -0.88 8.06 -9.68
CA VAL A 8 -2.20 8.46 -9.16
C VAL A 8 -2.65 9.77 -9.81
N LYS A 9 -1.78 10.79 -9.86
CA LYS A 9 -2.08 12.07 -10.52
C LYS A 9 -2.41 11.91 -12.00
N ASP A 10 -1.66 11.07 -12.72
CA ASP A 10 -1.93 10.79 -14.13
C ASP A 10 -3.29 10.09 -14.32
N ALA A 11 -3.60 9.08 -13.50
CA ALA A 11 -4.90 8.40 -13.51
C ALA A 11 -6.07 9.37 -13.24
N GLU A 12 -5.93 10.23 -12.23
CA GLU A 12 -6.93 11.25 -11.89
C GLU A 12 -7.16 12.25 -13.03
N SER A 13 -6.07 12.68 -13.71
CA SER A 13 -6.16 13.57 -14.87
C SER A 13 -6.96 12.96 -16.02
N LYS A 14 -6.98 11.62 -16.11
CA LYS A 14 -7.75 10.82 -17.06
C LYS A 14 -9.13 10.42 -16.54
N LYS A 15 -9.55 10.95 -15.37
CA LYS A 15 -10.80 10.60 -14.67
C LYS A 15 -10.91 9.10 -14.34
N LEU A 16 -9.77 8.44 -14.12
CA LEU A 16 -9.71 7.07 -13.64
C LEU A 16 -9.61 7.06 -12.11
N GLN A 17 -10.24 6.06 -11.49
CA GLN A 17 -10.18 5.88 -10.04
C GLN A 17 -9.24 4.71 -9.71
N PRO A 18 -8.19 4.92 -8.91
CA PRO A 18 -7.37 3.84 -8.41
C PRO A 18 -8.21 2.86 -7.57
N PHE A 19 -7.98 1.56 -7.75
CA PHE A 19 -8.75 0.51 -7.07
C PHE A 19 -7.85 -0.49 -6.34
N ILE A 20 -7.00 -1.19 -7.09
CA ILE A 20 -6.04 -2.17 -6.55
C ILE A 20 -4.61 -1.73 -6.89
N ILE A 21 -3.70 -1.88 -5.93
CA ILE A 21 -2.26 -1.85 -6.18
C ILE A 21 -1.64 -3.15 -5.66
N LYS A 22 -0.85 -3.85 -6.50
CA LYS A 22 0.01 -4.95 -6.08
C LYS A 22 1.45 -4.48 -6.08
N ILE A 23 2.17 -4.77 -4.99
CA ILE A 23 3.56 -4.38 -4.79
C ILE A 23 4.37 -5.65 -4.57
N ASP A 24 5.38 -5.82 -5.41
CA ASP A 24 6.34 -6.90 -5.34
C ASP A 24 7.69 -6.31 -5.78
N ILE A 25 8.52 -5.97 -4.79
CA ILE A 25 9.68 -5.07 -4.97
C ILE A 25 10.93 -5.58 -4.26
N GLU A 26 10.97 -6.86 -3.87
CA GLU A 26 12.19 -7.62 -3.57
C GLU A 26 13.19 -6.91 -2.62
N GLY A 27 12.74 -6.41 -1.46
CA GLY A 27 13.62 -5.83 -0.44
C GLY A 27 13.74 -4.29 -0.44
N PHE A 28 12.98 -3.59 -1.29
CA PHE A 28 12.89 -2.12 -1.32
C PHE A 28 11.68 -1.56 -0.54
N GLU A 29 11.03 -2.37 0.29
CA GLU A 29 9.84 -1.97 1.05
C GLU A 29 10.14 -0.83 2.03
N SER A 30 11.31 -0.89 2.68
CA SER A 30 11.75 0.18 3.58
C SER A 30 11.76 1.55 2.92
N GLU A 31 12.31 1.63 1.70
CA GLU A 31 12.38 2.87 0.93
C GLU A 31 10.99 3.33 0.48
N LEU A 32 10.20 2.43 -0.11
CA LEU A 32 8.88 2.77 -0.66
C LEU A 32 7.92 3.32 0.41
N PHE A 33 7.95 2.76 1.62
CA PHE A 33 7.03 3.14 2.70
C PHE A 33 7.63 4.10 3.73
N SER A 34 8.87 4.57 3.53
CA SER A 34 9.54 5.50 4.46
C SER A 34 8.87 6.87 4.54
N GLN A 35 8.28 7.33 3.42
CA GLN A 35 7.71 8.67 3.28
C GLN A 35 6.70 8.71 2.11
N ASN A 36 5.93 9.78 2.02
CA ASN A 36 4.97 10.02 0.94
C ASN A 36 3.99 8.85 0.72
N THR A 37 3.46 8.30 1.82
CA THR A 37 2.58 7.12 1.84
C THR A 37 1.09 7.45 1.75
N GLU A 38 0.72 8.71 1.50
CA GLU A 38 -0.67 9.16 1.36
C GLU A 38 -1.43 8.45 0.22
N TRP A 39 -0.72 7.89 -0.76
CA TRP A 39 -1.32 7.11 -1.82
C TRP A 39 -1.98 5.81 -1.33
N ILE A 40 -1.61 5.27 -0.16
CA ILE A 40 -2.22 4.03 0.36
C ILE A 40 -3.73 4.20 0.52
N ASP A 41 -4.18 5.37 0.97
CA ASP A 41 -5.61 5.68 1.11
C ASP A 41 -6.34 5.85 -0.22
N ARG A 42 -5.60 6.06 -1.32
CA ARG A 42 -6.18 6.17 -2.66
C ARG A 42 -6.55 4.81 -3.25
N PHE A 43 -5.99 3.73 -2.72
CA PHE A 43 -6.30 2.36 -3.15
C PHE A 43 -7.15 1.64 -2.10
N PRO A 44 -8.42 1.34 -2.41
CA PRO A 44 -9.27 0.44 -1.63
C PRO A 44 -8.58 -0.87 -1.23
N VAL A 45 -7.79 -1.46 -2.14
CA VAL A 45 -7.07 -2.71 -1.90
C VAL A 45 -5.58 -2.54 -2.21
N LEU A 46 -4.73 -2.81 -1.22
CA LEU A 46 -3.29 -2.92 -1.38
C LEU A 46 -2.90 -4.38 -1.16
N ILE A 47 -2.14 -4.94 -2.09
CA ILE A 47 -1.58 -6.29 -2.00
C ILE A 47 -0.06 -6.16 -2.00
N ILE A 48 0.63 -6.80 -1.07
CA ILE A 48 2.09 -6.74 -1.00
C ILE A 48 2.71 -8.06 -0.59
N GLU A 49 3.86 -8.37 -1.18
CA GLU A 49 4.75 -9.45 -0.76
C GLU A 49 5.94 -8.84 0.00
N LEU A 50 6.19 -9.32 1.23
CA LEU A 50 7.26 -8.80 2.09
C LEU A 50 8.47 -9.73 2.06
N HIS A 51 9.66 -9.14 1.89
CA HIS A 51 10.91 -9.87 1.69
C HIS A 51 11.85 -9.86 2.91
N ASP A 52 11.33 -9.76 4.14
CA ASP A 52 12.14 -9.80 5.37
C ASP A 52 13.02 -11.07 5.46
N TRP A 53 12.62 -12.16 4.80
CA TRP A 53 13.39 -13.40 4.73
C TRP A 53 14.71 -13.27 3.98
N VAL A 54 14.80 -12.35 3.01
CA VAL A 54 16.02 -12.08 2.23
C VAL A 54 17.04 -11.27 3.05
N ARG A 55 16.54 -10.47 4.00
CA ARG A 55 17.35 -9.54 4.83
C ARG A 55 17.02 -9.69 6.32
N PRO A 56 17.39 -10.82 6.94
CA PRO A 56 17.07 -11.08 8.35
C PRO A 56 17.63 -9.99 9.27
N LYS A 57 16.82 -9.56 10.25
CA LYS A 57 17.14 -8.53 11.26
C LYS A 57 17.26 -7.09 10.74
N GLU A 58 17.07 -6.85 9.44
CA GLU A 58 17.08 -5.49 8.88
C GLU A 58 15.73 -4.79 9.00
N LYS A 59 14.65 -5.54 9.32
CA LYS A 59 13.29 -5.02 9.54
C LYS A 59 12.75 -4.30 8.29
N THR A 60 12.94 -4.89 7.11
CA THR A 60 12.60 -4.25 5.83
C THR A 60 11.12 -3.90 5.72
N SER A 61 10.24 -4.68 6.35
CA SER A 61 8.79 -4.40 6.44
C SER A 61 8.37 -3.34 7.45
N LEU A 62 9.27 -2.84 8.31
CA LEU A 62 8.89 -1.98 9.44
C LEU A 62 8.19 -0.69 8.99
N THR A 63 8.66 -0.05 7.92
CA THR A 63 8.04 1.18 7.41
C THR A 63 6.66 0.91 6.83
N PHE A 64 6.47 -0.21 6.14
CA PHE A 64 5.16 -0.67 5.69
C PHE A 64 4.21 -0.85 6.88
N LEU A 65 4.60 -1.67 7.88
CA LEU A 65 3.79 -1.93 9.07
C LEU A 65 3.45 -0.63 9.83
N ASN A 66 4.39 0.29 9.96
CA ASN A 66 4.17 1.60 10.58
C ASN A 66 3.23 2.49 9.75
N ALA A 67 3.21 2.36 8.42
CA ALA A 67 2.31 3.12 7.56
C ALA A 67 0.89 2.57 7.65
N ILE A 68 0.70 1.26 7.49
CA ILE A 68 -0.64 0.65 7.45
C ILE A 68 -1.31 0.58 8.83
N SER A 69 -0.55 0.43 9.93
CA SER A 69 -1.13 0.37 11.29
C SER A 69 -1.82 1.67 11.73
N LYS A 70 -1.59 2.78 11.02
CA LYS A 70 -2.23 4.08 11.26
C LYS A 70 -3.54 4.26 10.52
N LEU A 71 -3.90 3.33 9.63
CA LEU A 71 -5.06 3.42 8.76
C LEU A 71 -6.14 2.43 9.18
N ASP A 72 -7.39 2.76 8.89
CA ASP A 72 -8.54 1.90 9.16
C ASP A 72 -8.71 0.85 8.04
N ARG A 73 -7.92 -0.22 8.15
CA ARG A 73 -7.79 -1.25 7.12
C ARG A 73 -7.61 -2.63 7.76
N ASP A 74 -8.18 -3.66 7.14
CA ASP A 74 -7.86 -5.04 7.47
C ASP A 74 -6.42 -5.39 7.08
N PHE A 75 -5.85 -6.38 7.76
CA PHE A 75 -4.54 -6.97 7.46
C PHE A 75 -4.70 -8.49 7.34
N VAL A 76 -4.82 -9.00 6.11
CA VAL A 76 -5.08 -10.43 5.85
C VAL A 76 -3.87 -11.04 5.18
N TYR A 77 -3.21 -11.99 5.86
CA TYR A 77 -2.07 -12.73 5.34
C TYR A 77 -2.52 -14.03 4.67
N VAL A 78 -2.25 -14.18 3.37
CA VAL A 78 -2.59 -15.37 2.58
C VAL A 78 -1.39 -15.77 1.73
N LYS A 79 -0.76 -16.90 2.08
CA LYS A 79 0.48 -17.38 1.45
C LYS A 79 1.55 -16.27 1.51
N GLU A 80 2.13 -15.89 0.37
CA GLU A 80 3.15 -14.83 0.27
C GLU A 80 2.57 -13.40 0.28
N ASN A 81 1.25 -13.25 0.10
CA ASN A 81 0.60 -11.97 -0.06
C ASN A 81 -0.08 -11.49 1.22
N ILE A 82 0.07 -10.20 1.51
CA ILE A 82 -0.72 -9.45 2.48
C ILE A 82 -1.73 -8.61 1.74
N PHE A 83 -3.00 -8.76 2.11
CA PHE A 83 -4.09 -7.92 1.64
C PHE A 83 -4.40 -6.88 2.72
N SER A 84 -4.14 -5.61 2.41
CA SER A 84 -4.58 -4.47 3.19
C SER A 84 -5.81 -3.84 2.54
N ILE A 85 -6.97 -4.03 3.16
CA ILE A 85 -8.28 -3.69 2.59
C ILE A 85 -8.90 -2.55 3.39
N SER A 86 -9.30 -1.47 2.72
CA SER A 86 -9.95 -0.34 3.37
C SER A 86 -11.32 -0.70 3.94
N ASN A 87 -11.54 -0.40 5.22
CA ASN A 87 -12.85 -0.59 5.87
C ASN A 87 -13.89 0.47 5.45
N LYS A 88 -13.51 1.40 4.58
CA LYS A 88 -14.39 2.42 4.01
C LYS A 88 -15.08 1.96 2.72
N ILE A 89 -14.75 0.78 2.20
CA ILE A 89 -15.36 0.23 0.99
C ILE A 89 -16.84 -0.07 1.27
N GLY A 90 -17.74 0.51 0.49
CA GLY A 90 -19.18 0.32 0.66
C GLY A 90 -19.80 1.10 1.82
N SER A 91 -19.00 1.85 2.59
CA SER A 91 -19.54 2.82 3.55
C SER A 91 -20.33 3.90 2.80
N PRO A 92 -21.51 4.31 3.30
CA PRO A 92 -22.23 5.42 2.73
C PRO A 92 -21.30 6.64 2.69
N ILE A 93 -21.33 7.39 1.58
CA ILE A 93 -20.65 8.68 1.52
C ILE A 93 -21.32 9.55 2.58
N SER A 94 -20.64 9.80 3.69
CA SER A 94 -21.07 10.80 4.66
C SER A 94 -21.00 12.15 3.97
N THR A 95 -22.18 12.66 3.61
CA THR A 95 -22.44 14.01 3.07
C THR A 95 -22.09 15.09 4.07
#